data_AF-A0A3N4T113-F1
#
_entry.id   AF-A0A3N4T113-F1
#
_cell.length_a   1.000
_cell.length_b   1.000
_cell.length_c   1.000
_cell.angle_alpha   90.00
_cell.angle_beta   90.00
_cell.angle_gamma   90.00
#
_symmetry.space_group_name_H-M   'P 1'
#
loop_
_entity.id
_entity.type
_entity.pdbx_description
1 polymer ?
#
loop_
_entity_poly.entity_id
_entity_poly.type
_entity_poly.pdbx_seq_one_letter_code
_entity_poly.pdbx_strand_id
1 'polypeptide(L)'
;MADIRLPRGWTLQQIRDVSGDREAAALDPDRPVKWVSVGEAHEMPRPEIVLGFHSLCLVKPVDDDDWYMGSLYDDGSIDCWTAYGDLYEALRGL
;
A
#
# COMPACT_ATOMS: atom_id res chain seq x y z
N MET A 1 18.07 2.99 8.22
CA MET A 1 17.62 3.99 7.23
C MET A 1 16.81 3.20 6.23
N ALA A 2 15.52 3.04 6.47
CA ALA A 2 14.66 2.33 5.55
C ALA A 2 14.43 3.25 4.35
N ASP A 3 14.78 2.73 3.19
CA ASP A 3 14.72 3.44 1.92
C ASP A 3 13.25 3.45 1.51
N ILE A 4 12.63 4.63 1.55
CA ILE A 4 11.25 4.80 1.07
C ILE A 4 11.26 4.50 -0.42
N ARG A 5 10.85 3.29 -0.79
CA ARG A 5 10.84 2.84 -2.18
C ARG A 5 9.58 3.31 -2.88
N LEU A 6 9.78 3.94 -4.03
CA LEU A 6 8.70 4.25 -4.97
C LEU A 6 8.65 3.19 -6.07
N PRO A 7 7.45 2.92 -6.62
CA PRO A 7 7.32 2.02 -7.76
C PRO A 7 8.13 2.52 -8.96
N ARG A 8 8.75 1.60 -9.70
CA ARG A 8 9.60 1.95 -10.84
C ARG A 8 8.78 2.67 -11.91
N GLY A 9 9.26 3.83 -12.34
CA GLY A 9 8.58 4.65 -13.35
C GLY A 9 7.44 5.50 -12.82
N TRP A 10 7.17 5.47 -11.51
CA TRP A 10 6.15 6.28 -10.85
C TRP A 10 6.78 7.34 -9.96
N THR A 11 6.22 8.53 -10.01
CA THR A 11 6.54 9.62 -9.09
C THR A 11 5.43 9.80 -8.08
N LEU A 12 5.78 10.27 -6.88
CA LEU A 12 4.79 10.60 -5.85
C LEU A 12 3.72 11.57 -6.38
N GLN A 13 4.11 12.50 -7.26
CA GLN A 13 3.18 13.44 -7.87
C GLN A 13 2.17 12.77 -8.81
N GLN A 14 2.58 11.79 -9.62
CA GLN A 14 1.64 11.03 -10.46
C GLN A 14 0.69 10.19 -9.61
N ILE A 15 1.19 9.59 -8.54
CA ILE A 15 0.37 8.83 -7.59
C ILE A 15 -0.74 9.71 -7.00
N ARG A 16 -0.39 10.93 -6.58
CA ARG A 16 -1.35 11.94 -6.07
C ARG A 16 -2.36 12.38 -7.11
N ASP A 17 -1.93 12.52 -8.36
CA ASP A 17 -2.79 12.93 -9.46
C ASP A 17 -3.83 11.84 -9.81
N VAL A 18 -3.39 10.57 -9.89
CA VAL A 18 -4.27 9.44 -10.24
C VAL A 18 -5.21 9.06 -9.09
N SER A 19 -4.71 9.04 -7.85
CA SER A 19 -5.55 8.76 -6.67
C SER A 19 -6.49 9.91 -6.32
N GLY A 20 -6.21 11.13 -6.80
CA GLY A 20 -6.90 12.35 -6.34
C GLY A 20 -6.47 12.80 -4.94
N ASP A 21 -5.60 12.04 -4.26
CA ASP A 21 -5.16 12.28 -2.90
C ASP A 21 -3.85 13.07 -2.89
N ARG A 22 -3.94 14.37 -2.63
CA ARG A 22 -2.76 15.26 -2.59
C ARG A 22 -1.79 14.94 -1.45
N GLU A 23 -2.28 14.24 -0.43
CA GLU A 23 -1.50 13.83 0.74
C GLU A 23 -0.84 12.46 0.57
N ALA A 24 -0.99 11.81 -0.58
CA ALA A 24 -0.37 10.51 -0.82
C ALA A 24 1.15 10.58 -0.56
N ALA A 25 1.64 9.66 0.27
CA ALA A 25 3.02 9.63 0.72
C ALA A 25 3.52 8.18 0.70
N ALA A 26 4.76 7.99 0.27
CA ALA A 26 5.40 6.68 0.41
C ALA A 26 5.86 6.52 1.86
N LEU A 27 5.45 5.41 2.47
CA LEU A 27 5.70 5.08 3.87
C LEU A 27 6.79 4.03 3.99
N ASP A 28 7.25 3.84 5.22
CA ASP A 28 8.24 2.83 5.55
C ASP A 28 7.72 1.41 5.35
N PRO A 29 8.45 0.53 4.64
CA PRO A 29 8.09 -0.87 4.48
C PRO A 29 8.26 -1.74 5.74
N ASP A 30 8.96 -1.29 6.77
CA ASP A 30 9.12 -2.03 8.02
C ASP A 30 7.89 -1.84 8.93
N ARG A 31 6.71 -2.20 8.41
CA ARG A 31 5.41 -2.11 9.11
C ARG A 31 4.70 -3.46 9.14
N PRO A 32 3.95 -3.76 10.21
CA PRO A 32 3.15 -4.97 10.27
C PRO A 32 1.98 -4.88 9.30
N VAL A 33 1.92 -5.83 8.37
CA VAL A 33 0.85 -5.96 7.37
C VAL A 33 0.11 -7.27 7.59
N LYS A 34 -1.22 -7.21 7.62
CA LYS A 34 -2.10 -8.36 7.73
C LYS A 34 -3.06 -8.38 6.56
N TRP A 35 -3.27 -9.56 5.99
CA TRP A 35 -4.34 -9.81 5.03
C TRP A 35 -5.59 -10.25 5.79
N VAL A 36 -6.59 -9.38 5.85
CA VAL A 36 -7.88 -9.62 6.45
C VAL A 36 -8.85 -10.08 5.36
N SER A 37 -9.20 -11.36 5.38
CA SER A 37 -10.27 -11.93 4.57
C SER A 37 -11.50 -12.21 5.45
N VAL A 38 -12.60 -12.63 4.82
CA VAL A 38 -13.88 -12.86 5.53
C VAL A 38 -13.71 -13.98 6.55
N GLY A 39 -13.49 -13.60 7.82
CA GLY A 39 -13.39 -14.50 8.97
C GLY A 39 -11.98 -14.84 9.44
N GLU A 40 -10.93 -14.45 8.71
CA GLU A 40 -9.54 -14.78 9.06
C GLU A 40 -8.56 -13.66 8.69
N ALA A 41 -7.60 -13.41 9.57
CA ALA A 41 -6.49 -12.49 9.33
C ALA A 41 -5.18 -13.27 9.26
N HIS A 42 -4.44 -13.11 8.17
CA HIS A 42 -3.18 -13.78 7.91
C HIS A 42 -2.04 -12.75 7.93
N GLU A 43 -0.92 -13.08 8.56
CA GLU A 43 0.27 -12.22 8.49
C GLU A 43 0.84 -12.25 7.07
N MET A 44 1.01 -11.07 6.48
CA MET A 44 1.58 -10.94 5.14
C MET A 44 3.10 -10.88 5.21
N PRO A 45 3.79 -11.29 4.13
CA PRO A 45 5.22 -11.02 3.99
C PRO A 45 5.49 -9.52 4.01
N ARG A 46 6.73 -9.16 4.38
CA ARG A 46 7.13 -7.75 4.49
C ARG A 46 6.88 -7.02 3.16
N PRO A 47 6.24 -5.85 3.20
CA PRO A 47 6.07 -5.06 2.00
C PRO A 47 7.42 -4.55 1.52
N GLU A 48 7.62 -4.51 0.21
CA GLU A 48 8.73 -3.80 -0.41
C GLU A 48 8.40 -2.31 -0.56
N ILE A 49 7.14 -2.01 -0.88
CA ILE A 49 6.65 -0.64 -1.11
C ILE A 49 5.35 -0.45 -0.34
N VAL A 50 5.26 0.66 0.39
CA VAL A 50 4.04 1.10 1.07
C VAL A 50 3.71 2.51 0.62
N LEU A 51 2.49 2.72 0.15
CA LEU A 51 1.93 4.03 -0.20
C LEU A 51 0.76 4.31 0.73
N GLY A 52 0.83 5.37 1.52
CA GLY A 52 -0.26 5.84 2.37
C GLY A 52 -1.08 6.93 1.68
N PHE A 53 -2.40 6.84 1.78
CA PHE A 53 -3.40 7.75 1.25
C PHE A 53 -4.37 8.11 2.39
N HIS A 54 -4.01 9.12 3.18
CA HIS A 54 -4.78 9.54 4.35
C HIS A 54 -5.08 8.37 5.32
N SER A 55 -6.25 7.72 5.21
CA SER A 55 -6.68 6.57 6.04
C SER A 55 -6.49 5.20 5.36
N LEU A 56 -6.16 5.18 4.08
CA LEU A 56 -5.95 3.98 3.27
C LEU A 56 -4.47 3.80 2.94
N CYS A 57 -4.10 2.60 2.53
CA CYS A 57 -2.76 2.32 2.03
C CYS A 57 -2.76 1.26 0.94
N LEU A 58 -1.77 1.38 0.06
CA LEU A 58 -1.40 0.36 -0.92
C LEU A 58 -0.05 -0.23 -0.55
N VAL A 59 0.05 -1.54 -0.59
CA VAL A 59 1.24 -2.29 -0.22
C VAL A 59 1.60 -3.26 -1.32
N LYS A 60 2.86 -3.29 -1.72
CA LYS A 60 3.40 -4.28 -2.63
C LYS A 60 4.38 -5.16 -1.86
N PRO A 61 4.09 -6.45 -1.67
CA PRO A 61 5.01 -7.40 -1.04
C PRO A 61 6.30 -7.55 -1.86
N VAL A 62 7.37 -8.02 -1.22
CA VAL A 62 8.59 -8.38 -1.95
C VAL A 62 8.46 -9.69 -2.74
N ASP A 63 7.56 -10.57 -2.29
CA ASP A 63 7.34 -11.91 -2.88
C ASP A 63 6.32 -11.89 -4.02
N ASP A 64 5.61 -10.77 -4.20
CA ASP A 64 4.50 -10.65 -5.14
C ASP A 64 4.58 -9.34 -5.95
N ASP A 65 4.06 -9.36 -7.17
CA ASP A 65 4.00 -8.15 -7.99
C ASP A 65 2.68 -7.37 -7.79
N ASP A 66 1.67 -8.04 -7.21
CA ASP A 66 0.35 -7.50 -6.92
C ASP A 66 0.35 -6.40 -5.85
N TRP A 67 -0.64 -5.51 -5.94
CA TRP A 67 -0.87 -4.38 -5.05
C TRP A 67 -2.02 -4.65 -4.10
N TYR A 68 -1.73 -4.63 -2.82
CA TYR A 68 -2.69 -4.92 -1.77
C TYR A 68 -3.20 -3.61 -1.18
N MET A 69 -4.51 -3.39 -1.22
CA MET A 69 -5.16 -2.25 -0.61
C MET A 69 -5.69 -2.61 0.77
N GLY A 70 -5.49 -1.69 1.71
CA GLY A 70 -5.90 -1.81 3.09
C GLY A 70 -6.13 -0.48 3.78
N SER A 71 -6.45 -0.57 5.07
CA SER A 71 -6.57 0.58 5.98
C SER A 71 -5.23 0.76 6.66
N LEU A 72 -4.78 2.01 6.75
CA LEU A 72 -3.68 2.38 7.59
C LEU A 72 -4.22 2.84 8.94
N TYR A 73 -3.79 2.18 10.02
CA TYR A 73 -4.12 2.60 11.38
C TYR A 73 -3.07 3.55 11.95
N ASP A 74 -3.46 4.33 12.96
CA ASP A 74 -2.59 5.30 13.65
C ASP A 74 -1.37 4.65 14.33
N ASP A 75 -1.52 3.39 14.76
CA ASP A 75 -0.43 2.54 15.27
C ASP A 75 0.61 2.16 14.17
N GLY A 76 0.32 2.45 12.90
CA GLY A 76 1.15 2.09 11.76
C GLY A 76 0.90 0.68 11.22
N SER A 77 0.00 -0.06 11.86
CA SER A 77 -0.52 -1.35 11.39
C SER A 77 -1.37 -1.19 10.12
N ILE A 78 -1.28 -2.18 9.23
CA ILE A 78 -2.01 -2.21 7.95
C ILE A 78 -2.83 -3.48 7.86
N ASP A 79 -4.14 -3.33 7.59
CA ASP A 79 -5.04 -4.44 7.30
C ASP A 79 -5.46 -4.37 5.83
N CYS A 80 -4.91 -5.26 5.01
CA CYS A 80 -5.21 -5.42 3.59
C CYS A 80 -6.41 -6.34 3.38
N TRP A 81 -7.35 -5.96 2.53
CA TRP A 81 -8.54 -6.79 2.21
C TRP A 81 -8.81 -6.92 0.72
N THR A 82 -8.00 -6.27 -0.11
CA THR A 82 -8.17 -6.26 -1.56
C THR A 82 -6.82 -6.30 -2.23
N ALA A 83 -6.73 -6.98 -3.36
CA ALA A 83 -5.53 -7.04 -4.19
C ALA A 83 -5.87 -6.59 -5.62
N TYR A 84 -4.93 -5.91 -6.24
CA TYR A 84 -5.00 -5.36 -7.59
C TYR A 84 -3.77 -5.82 -8.37
N GLY A 85 -3.96 -6.24 -9.62
CA GLY A 85 -2.84 -6.60 -10.49
C GLY A 85 -1.99 -5.40 -10.93
N ASP A 86 -2.59 -4.21 -10.90
CA ASP A 86 -1.97 -2.99 -11.38
C ASP A 86 -2.10 -1.84 -10.38
N LEU A 87 -0.99 -1.12 -10.17
CA LEU A 87 -0.97 0.09 -9.35
C LEU A 87 -1.98 1.12 -9.86
N TYR A 88 -2.12 1.26 -11.18
CA TYR A 88 -3.04 2.23 -11.77
C TYR A 88 -4.51 1.93 -11.41
N GLU A 89 -4.91 0.65 -11.45
CA GLU A 89 -6.26 0.25 -11.04
C GLU A 89 -6.47 0.46 -9.54
N ALA A 90 -5.46 0.13 -8.74
CA ALA A 90 -5.47 0.33 -7.30
C ALA A 90 -5.65 1.81 -6.92
N LEU A 91 -4.90 2.70 -7.57
CA LEU A 91 -4.99 4.15 -7.35
C LEU A 91 -6.35 4.70 -7.77
N ARG A 92 -6.94 4.20 -8.85
CA ARG A 92 -8.27 4.61 -9.31
C ARG A 92 -9.40 4.11 -8.40
N GLY A 93 -9.14 3.11 -7.56
CA GLY A 93 -10.09 2.55 -6.61
C GLY A 93 -10.17 3.26 -5.27
N LEU A 94 -9.28 4.22 -5.00
CA LEU A 94 -9.30 5.11 -3.83
C LEU A 94 -10.38 6.17 -3.97
#